data_AF-A0A4R3KDM8-F1
#
_entry.id   AF-A0A4R3KDM8-F1
#
_cell.length_a   1.000
_cell.length_b   1.000
_cell.length_c   1.000
_cell.angle_alpha   90.00
_cell.angle_beta   90.00
_cell.angle_gamma   90.00
#
_symmetry.space_group_name_H-M   'P 1'
#
loop_
_entity.id
_entity.type
_entity.pdbx_description
1 polymer ?
#
loop_
_entity_poly.entity_id
_entity_poly.type
_entity_poly.pdbx_seq_one_letter_code
_entity_poly.pdbx_strand_id
1 'polypeptide(L)'
;MSILSMTKTLFKSIVHGPYTENYPAKPRENYERTRGSIENDIEDCIFCGMCTRQCPTGALEIDKGEKRWSIERMQCIQCGYCVNVCPKKCLHMRNQYTAPDTEKVKDDYVARISDH
;
A
#
# COMPACT_ATOMS: atom_id res chain seq x y z
N MET A 1 -38.15 -36.38 -3.48
CA MET A 1 -37.24 -35.24 -3.65
C MET A 1 -37.74 -34.09 -2.78
N SER A 2 -37.01 -33.70 -1.74
CA SER A 2 -37.48 -32.70 -0.76
C SER A 2 -37.36 -31.30 -1.35
N ILE A 3 -38.48 -30.73 -1.75
CA ILE A 3 -38.56 -29.45 -2.49
C ILE A 3 -38.39 -28.22 -1.57
N LEU A 4 -38.31 -28.42 -0.24
CA LEU A 4 -38.33 -27.35 0.79
C LEU A 4 -37.17 -27.45 1.81
N SER A 5 -36.08 -28.16 1.49
CA SER A 5 -34.95 -28.36 2.43
C SER A 5 -34.25 -27.06 2.87
N MET A 6 -34.37 -25.99 2.07
CA MET A 6 -33.71 -24.69 2.30
C MET A 6 -34.60 -23.64 2.97
N THR A 7 -35.89 -23.92 3.20
CA THR A 7 -36.83 -22.93 3.76
C THR A 7 -36.41 -22.45 5.15
N LYS A 8 -35.89 -23.35 6.00
CA LYS A 8 -35.35 -22.99 7.32
C LYS A 8 -34.17 -22.01 7.23
N THR A 9 -33.30 -22.19 6.24
CA THR A 9 -32.16 -21.31 5.99
C THR A 9 -32.60 -19.95 5.46
N LEU A 10 -33.60 -19.92 4.57
CA LEU A 10 -34.19 -18.69 4.05
C LEU A 10 -34.73 -17.80 5.17
N PHE A 11 -35.54 -18.36 6.07
CA PHE A 11 -36.05 -17.61 7.22
C PHE A 11 -34.93 -17.09 8.13
N LYS A 12 -33.91 -17.91 8.40
CA LYS A 12 -32.76 -17.48 9.23
C LYS A 12 -31.98 -16.34 8.59
N SER A 13 -31.82 -16.35 7.26
CA SER A 13 -31.12 -15.32 6.50
C SER A 13 -31.85 -13.97 6.58
N ILE A 14 -33.18 -13.96 6.39
CA ILE A 14 -33.99 -12.73 6.46
C ILE A 14 -33.89 -12.09 7.85
N VAL A 15 -33.97 -12.88 8.92
CA VAL A 15 -33.86 -12.37 10.29
C VAL A 15 -32.46 -11.84 10.60
N HIS A 16 -31.40 -12.46 10.06
CA HIS A 16 -30.03 -12.02 10.34
C HIS A 16 -29.65 -10.73 9.60
N GLY A 17 -30.42 -10.36 8.57
CA GLY A 17 -30.15 -9.21 7.72
C GLY A 17 -28.96 -9.43 6.76
N PRO A 18 -28.66 -8.43 5.92
CA PRO A 18 -27.52 -8.51 5.02
C PRO A 18 -26.20 -8.41 5.79
N TYR A 19 -25.27 -9.32 5.51
CA TYR A 19 -23.91 -9.26 6.06
C TYR A 19 -23.04 -8.16 5.41
N THR A 20 -23.53 -7.54 4.33
CA THR A 20 -22.79 -6.54 3.55
C THR A 20 -22.73 -5.20 4.26
N GLU A 21 -21.59 -4.51 4.13
CA GLU A 21 -21.45 -3.10 4.52
C GLU A 21 -21.85 -2.18 3.36
N ASN A 22 -22.42 -1.03 3.67
CA ASN A 22 -22.86 -0.05 2.68
C ASN A 22 -21.69 0.79 2.15
N TYR A 23 -20.85 0.22 1.29
CA TYR A 23 -19.85 0.99 0.54
C TYR A 23 -20.50 1.77 -0.61
N PRO A 24 -20.15 3.05 -0.86
CA PRO A 24 -19.14 3.87 -0.20
C PRO A 24 -19.63 4.70 1.00
N ALA A 25 -20.93 4.65 1.34
CA ALA A 25 -21.53 5.48 2.39
C ALA A 25 -20.93 5.27 3.79
N LYS A 26 -20.50 4.05 4.11
CA LYS A 26 -19.70 3.72 5.29
C LYS A 26 -18.38 3.09 4.80
N PRO A 27 -17.25 3.83 4.82
CA PRO A 27 -15.96 3.27 4.44
C PRO A 27 -15.53 2.20 5.44
N ARG A 28 -14.74 1.25 4.96
CA ARG A 28 -14.14 0.22 5.83
C ARG A 28 -13.09 0.83 6.73
N GLU A 29 -13.09 0.40 7.98
CA GLU A 29 -12.01 0.71 8.93
C GLU A 29 -10.79 -0.14 8.58
N ASN A 30 -9.61 0.49 8.52
CA ASN A 30 -8.38 -0.24 8.24
C ASN A 30 -7.85 -0.89 9.54
N TYR A 31 -7.45 -2.16 9.47
CA TYR A 31 -6.77 -2.85 10.57
C TYR A 31 -5.36 -2.30 10.78
N GLU A 32 -4.81 -2.45 11.99
CA GLU A 32 -3.47 -1.94 12.38
C GLU A 32 -2.35 -2.34 11.41
N ARG A 33 -2.42 -3.56 10.84
CA ARG A 33 -1.39 -4.12 9.94
C ARG A 33 -1.76 -4.07 8.45
N THR A 34 -2.77 -3.30 8.08
CA THR A 34 -3.13 -3.10 6.67
C THR A 34 -1.95 -2.48 5.93
N ARG A 35 -1.64 -3.01 4.75
CA ARG A 35 -0.56 -2.50 3.90
C ARG A 35 -1.16 -1.59 2.85
N GLY A 36 -0.59 -0.40 2.72
CA GLY A 36 -0.98 0.62 1.77
C GLY A 36 0.19 1.16 0.98
N SER A 37 0.18 2.47 0.73
CA SER A 37 1.25 3.17 0.02
C SER A 37 2.55 3.18 0.83
N ILE A 38 3.68 3.09 0.12
CA ILE A 38 5.01 3.30 0.69
C ILE A 38 5.35 4.77 0.63
N GLU A 39 5.77 5.35 1.74
CA GLU A 39 6.27 6.73 1.80
C GLU A 39 7.71 6.75 2.30
N ASN A 40 8.45 7.77 1.88
CA ASN A 40 9.86 7.94 2.22
C ASN A 40 10.09 9.31 2.83
N ASP A 41 10.62 9.32 4.06
CA ASP A 41 11.16 10.51 4.69
C ASP A 41 12.53 10.80 4.08
N ILE A 42 12.49 11.57 2.98
CA ILE A 42 13.65 11.77 2.11
C ILE A 42 14.83 12.44 2.80
N GLU A 43 14.58 13.22 3.86
CA GLU A 43 15.61 13.90 4.66
C GLU A 43 16.52 12.91 5.40
N ASP A 44 16.01 11.75 5.80
CA ASP A 44 16.77 10.70 6.49
C ASP A 44 17.39 9.67 5.52
N CYS A 45 17.01 9.74 4.25
CA CYS A 45 17.46 8.79 3.23
C CYS A 45 18.93 9.03 2.88
N ILE A 46 19.76 7.98 3.03
CA ILE A 46 21.18 7.99 2.63
C ILE A 46 21.42 7.43 1.21
N PHE A 47 20.35 7.22 0.43
CA PHE A 47 20.41 6.73 -0.96
C PHE A 47 21.24 5.44 -1.15
N CYS A 48 21.22 4.53 -0.17
CA CYS A 48 22.08 3.34 -0.17
C CYS A 48 21.72 2.25 -1.22
N GLY A 49 20.52 2.30 -1.80
CA GLY A 49 20.08 1.35 -2.83
C GLY A 49 19.59 -0.01 -2.31
N MET A 50 19.53 -0.26 -1.01
CA MET A 50 19.09 -1.56 -0.48
C MET A 50 17.62 -1.85 -0.77
N CYS A 51 16.75 -0.83 -0.71
CA CYS A 51 15.33 -0.99 -1.03
C CYS A 51 15.10 -1.40 -2.49
N THR A 52 15.86 -0.83 -3.43
CA THR A 52 15.82 -1.19 -4.86
C THR A 52 16.25 -2.64 -5.06
N ARG A 53 17.38 -3.05 -4.46
CA ARG A 53 17.88 -4.43 -4.55
C ARG A 53 16.92 -5.49 -3.99
N GLN A 54 16.16 -5.14 -2.96
CA GLN A 54 15.21 -6.05 -2.33
C GLN A 54 13.81 -6.01 -2.97
N CYS A 55 13.55 -5.06 -3.87
CA CYS A 55 12.23 -4.92 -4.49
C CYS A 55 11.99 -6.08 -5.49
N PRO A 56 11.00 -6.96 -5.26
CA PRO A 56 10.78 -8.10 -6.13
C PRO A 56 10.26 -7.71 -7.52
N THR A 57 9.66 -6.52 -7.66
CA THR A 57 9.09 -6.04 -8.91
C THR A 57 9.94 -4.98 -9.61
N GLY A 58 11.01 -4.50 -8.98
CA GLY A 58 11.84 -3.42 -9.52
C GLY A 58 11.18 -2.03 -9.51
N ALA A 59 10.13 -1.82 -8.70
CA ALA A 59 9.35 -0.58 -8.64
C ALA A 59 10.11 0.65 -8.07
N LEU A 60 11.34 0.49 -7.58
CA LEU A 60 12.08 1.52 -6.86
C LEU A 60 13.37 1.88 -7.59
N GLU A 61 13.61 3.17 -7.78
CA GLU A 61 14.84 3.68 -8.38
C GLU A 61 15.51 4.70 -7.45
N ILE A 62 16.84 4.69 -7.42
CA ILE A 62 17.64 5.61 -6.62
C ILE A 62 18.71 6.22 -7.51
N ASP A 63 18.78 7.54 -7.47
CA ASP A 63 19.87 8.33 -8.01
C ASP A 63 20.63 9.00 -6.85
N LYS A 64 21.88 8.60 -6.67
CA LYS A 64 22.75 9.16 -5.62
C LYS A 64 23.27 10.55 -5.97
N GLY A 65 23.45 10.85 -7.26
CA GLY A 65 23.97 12.14 -7.71
C GLY A 65 22.94 13.23 -7.48
N GLU A 66 21.72 12.97 -7.93
CA GLU A 66 20.59 13.90 -7.76
C GLU A 66 19.90 13.79 -6.39
N LYS A 67 20.36 12.88 -5.52
CA LYS A 67 19.70 12.55 -4.24
C LYS A 67 18.19 12.35 -4.43
N ARG A 68 17.85 11.56 -5.44
CA ARG A 68 16.48 11.23 -5.83
C ARG A 68 16.17 9.79 -5.47
N TRP A 69 15.00 9.59 -4.87
CA TRP A 69 14.39 8.30 -4.65
C TRP A 69 13.03 8.31 -5.33
N SER A 70 12.72 7.29 -6.13
CA SER A 70 11.47 7.25 -6.86
C SER A 70 10.79 5.90 -6.78
N ILE A 71 9.47 5.92 -6.90
CA ILE A 71 8.62 4.73 -6.82
C ILE A 71 7.56 4.74 -7.92
N GLU A 72 7.53 3.67 -8.70
CA GLU A 72 6.48 3.40 -9.67
C GLU A 72 5.29 2.72 -9.00
N ARG A 73 4.19 3.48 -8.83
CA ARG A 73 3.06 3.05 -8.00
C ARG A 73 2.34 1.83 -8.55
N MET A 74 2.16 1.75 -9.87
CA MET A 74 1.58 0.58 -10.51
C MET A 74 2.43 -0.69 -10.42
N GLN A 75 3.74 -0.55 -10.27
CA GLN A 75 4.65 -1.70 -10.17
C GLN A 75 4.83 -2.15 -8.72
N CYS A 76 4.47 -1.31 -7.74
CA CYS A 76 4.56 -1.62 -6.33
C CYS A 76 3.45 -2.59 -5.91
N ILE A 77 3.83 -3.79 -5.44
CA ILE A 77 2.89 -4.79 -4.88
C ILE A 77 2.68 -4.64 -3.37
N GLN A 78 3.13 -3.54 -2.76
CA GLN A 78 2.90 -3.21 -1.35
C GLN A 78 3.33 -4.31 -0.36
N CYS A 79 4.41 -5.03 -0.69
CA CYS A 79 4.91 -6.13 0.14
C CYS A 79 5.60 -5.68 1.44
N GLY A 80 6.14 -4.45 1.47
CA GLY A 80 6.83 -3.88 2.63
C GLY A 80 8.30 -4.31 2.83
N TYR A 81 8.90 -5.04 1.89
CA TYR A 81 10.31 -5.45 2.01
C TYR A 81 11.28 -4.26 2.08
N CYS A 82 11.01 -3.20 1.32
CA CYS A 82 11.80 -1.97 1.32
C CYS A 82 11.84 -1.30 2.72
N VAL A 83 10.71 -1.29 3.42
CA VAL A 83 10.58 -0.79 4.80
C VAL A 83 11.42 -1.63 5.77
N ASN A 84 11.36 -2.96 5.63
CA ASN A 84 12.08 -3.88 6.51
C ASN A 84 13.60 -3.76 6.35
N VAL A 85 14.10 -3.67 5.11
CA VAL A 85 15.53 -3.66 4.81
C VAL A 85 16.19 -2.29 4.98
N CYS A 86 15.40 -1.20 5.05
CA CYS A 86 15.97 0.14 5.18
C CYS A 86 16.75 0.27 6.51
N PRO A 87 18.06 0.57 6.48
CA PRO A 87 18.88 0.70 7.68
C PRO A 87 18.55 1.97 8.47
N LYS A 88 18.17 3.03 7.76
CA LYS A 88 17.81 4.33 8.33
C LYS A 88 16.35 4.41 8.79
N LYS A 89 15.54 3.39 8.48
CA LYS A 89 14.12 3.31 8.83
C LYS A 89 13.28 4.53 8.38
N CYS A 90 13.69 5.18 7.30
CA CYS A 90 12.99 6.33 6.69
C CYS A 90 11.83 5.93 5.75
N LEU A 91 11.61 4.63 5.54
CA LEU A 91 10.52 4.14 4.70
C LEU A 91 9.36 3.67 5.57
N HIS A 92 8.16 4.10 5.26
CA HIS A 92 6.96 3.83 6.03
C HIS A 92 5.86 3.19 5.17
N MET A 93 5.15 2.22 5.76
CA MET A 93 3.95 1.64 5.18
C MET A 93 2.74 2.41 5.70
N ARG A 94 2.02 3.11 4.83
CA ARG A 94 0.75 3.75 5.22
C ARG A 94 -0.32 2.68 5.47
N ASN A 95 -1.13 2.93 6.49
CA ASN A 95 -2.29 2.11 6.83
C ASN A 95 -3.55 2.67 6.13
N GLN A 96 -3.52 2.70 4.80
CA GLN A 96 -4.63 3.20 4.00
C GLN A 96 -4.79 2.41 2.71
N TYR A 97 -6.04 2.24 2.27
CA TYR A 97 -6.33 1.70 0.95
C TYR A 97 -5.75 2.60 -0.14
N THR A 98 -5.08 2.01 -1.11
CA THR A 98 -4.59 2.73 -2.28
C THR A 98 -5.69 2.78 -3.31
N ALA A 99 -6.16 4.00 -3.61
CA ALA A 99 -7.19 4.21 -4.61
C ALA A 99 -6.70 3.72 -5.99
N PRO A 100 -7.59 3.18 -6.82
CA PRO A 100 -7.25 2.86 -8.20
C PRO A 100 -6.90 4.14 -8.95
N ASP A 101 -5.88 4.07 -9.79
CA ASP A 101 -5.48 5.14 -10.69
C ASP A 101 -5.58 4.64 -12.14
N THR A 102 -5.81 5.55 -13.07
CA THR A 102 -5.86 5.27 -14.50
C THR A 102 -4.50 5.41 -15.18
N GLU A 103 -3.55 6.12 -14.55
CA GLU A 103 -2.28 6.48 -15.14
C GLU A 103 -1.08 5.91 -14.38
N LYS A 104 0.06 5.76 -15.09
CA LYS A 104 1.31 5.29 -14.48
C LYS A 104 1.95 6.45 -13.77
N VAL A 105 1.68 6.54 -12.47
CA VAL A 105 2.27 7.56 -11.61
C VAL A 105 3.60 7.07 -11.05
N LYS A 106 4.64 7.84 -11.35
CA LYS A 106 5.95 7.75 -10.72
C LYS A 106 6.09 8.90 -9.72
N ASP A 107 6.26 8.57 -8.46
CA ASP A 107 6.51 9.58 -7.44
C ASP A 107 8.03 9.77 -7.28
N ASP A 108 8.50 10.99 -7.46
CA ASP A 108 9.89 11.38 -7.28
C ASP A 108 10.06 12.19 -5.97
N TYR A 109 10.96 11.73 -5.11
CA TYR A 109 11.34 12.38 -3.87
C TYR A 109 12.80 12.82 -3.96
N VAL A 110 13.04 14.13 -3.89
CA VAL A 110 14.38 14.71 -4.00
C VAL A 110 14.75 15.35 -2.67
N ALA A 111 15.88 14.97 -2.08
CA ALA A 111 16.36 15.65 -0.87
C ALA A 111 16.79 17.07 -1.25
N ARG A 112 16.37 18.07 -0.48
CA ARG A 112 16.83 19.46 -0.66
C ARG A 112 18.35 19.47 -0.55
N ILE A 113 19.02 19.94 -1.59
CA ILE A 113 20.46 20.22 -1.54
C ILE A 113 20.60 21.43 -0.62
N SER A 114 20.98 21.21 0.65
CA SER A 114 21.50 22.30 1.45
C SER A 114 22.85 22.65 0.86
N ASP A 115 22.90 23.76 0.11
CA ASP A 115 24.13 24.36 -0.38
C ASP A 115 25.10 24.56 0.80
N HIS A 116 26.18 23.78 0.81
CA HIS A 116 27.38 24.04 1.60
C HIS A 116 28.56 24.10 0.64
#